data_AF-A0A2N2E037-F1
#
_entry.id   AF-A0A2N2E037-F1
#
_cell.length_a   1.000
_cell.length_b   1.000
_cell.length_c   1.000
_cell.angle_alpha   90.00
_cell.angle_beta   90.00
_cell.angle_gamma   90.00
#
_symmetry.space_group_name_H-M   'P 1'
#
loop_
_entity.id
_entity.type
_entity.pdbx_description
1 polymer ?
#
loop_
_entity_poly.entity_id
_entity_poly.type
_entity_poly.pdbx_seq_one_letter_code
_entity_poly.pdbx_strand_id
1 'polypeptide(L)'
;MSGVETDFAKNIKALEWSKTELVHSLSGVFKAILKGDSEKIIDSLALLVINSFLLLKRLGLNYGQLEIRMYEKTAAMANSGHPLEEGYGDVSSLKGYLDLKR
;
A
#
# COMPACT_ATOMS: atom_id res chain seq x y z
N MET A 1 8.97 -21.40 29.25
CA MET A 1 9.13 -20.40 28.17
C MET A 1 9.03 -19.03 28.80
N SER A 2 10.01 -18.15 28.57
CA SER A 2 10.02 -16.80 29.16
C SER A 2 8.99 -15.90 28.46
N GLY A 3 8.55 -14.82 29.12
CA GLY A 3 7.60 -13.87 28.52
C GLY A 3 8.10 -13.24 27.21
N VAL A 4 9.41 -13.01 27.11
CA VAL A 4 10.09 -12.45 25.93
C VAL A 4 9.99 -13.37 24.71
N GLU A 5 10.19 -14.67 24.91
CA GLU A 5 10.11 -15.68 23.85
C GLU A 5 8.68 -15.79 23.27
N THR A 6 7.67 -15.61 24.14
CA THR A 6 6.26 -15.64 23.76
C THR A 6 5.87 -14.42 22.92
N ASP A 7 6.38 -13.23 23.24
CA ASP A 7 6.09 -12.00 22.50
C ASP A 7 6.79 -11.97 21.12
N PHE A 8 8.00 -12.53 21.03
CA PHE A 8 8.69 -12.72 19.76
C PHE A 8 7.91 -13.65 18.81
N ALA A 9 7.44 -14.80 19.31
CA ALA A 9 6.64 -15.74 18.52
C ALA A 9 5.30 -15.13 18.04
N LYS A 10 4.63 -14.33 18.89
CA LYS A 10 3.42 -13.60 18.52
C LYS A 10 3.68 -12.58 17.41
N ASN A 11 4.81 -11.88 17.46
CA ASN A 11 5.20 -10.90 16.43
C ASN A 11 5.47 -11.58 15.08
N ILE A 12 6.15 -12.73 15.06
CA ILE A 12 6.35 -13.50 13.83
C ILE A 12 5.01 -13.94 13.25
N LYS A 13 4.12 -14.50 14.08
CA LYS A 13 2.79 -14.92 13.61
C LYS A 13 1.98 -13.75 13.03
N ALA A 14 2.05 -12.58 13.67
CA ALA A 14 1.40 -11.38 13.17
C ALA A 14 1.98 -10.91 11.83
N LEU A 15 3.31 -11.03 11.62
CA LEU A 15 3.95 -10.72 10.35
C LEU A 15 3.52 -11.69 9.24
N GLU A 16 3.46 -12.99 9.52
CA GLU A 16 2.96 -13.98 8.54
C GLU A 16 1.49 -13.73 8.17
N TRP A 17 0.67 -13.34 9.15
CA TRP A 17 -0.69 -12.91 8.88
C TRP A 17 -0.73 -11.68 7.97
N SER A 18 0.05 -10.64 8.27
CA SER A 18 0.11 -9.43 7.43
C SER A 18 0.51 -9.72 5.99
N LYS A 19 1.42 -10.67 5.74
CA LYS A 19 1.77 -11.10 4.37
C LYS A 19 0.57 -11.74 3.66
N THR A 20 -0.18 -12.58 4.36
CA THR A 20 -1.38 -13.23 3.83
C THR A 20 -2.45 -12.20 3.47
N GLU A 21 -2.65 -11.19 4.32
CA GLU A 21 -3.60 -10.10 4.08
C GLU A 21 -3.23 -9.22 2.88
N LEU A 22 -1.94 -8.98 2.65
CA LEU A 22 -1.48 -8.28 1.43
C LEU A 22 -1.82 -9.06 0.16
N VAL A 23 -1.57 -10.38 0.15
CA VAL A 23 -1.91 -11.22 -1.01
C VAL A 23 -3.43 -11.31 -1.18
N HIS A 24 -4.19 -11.41 -0.08
CA HIS A 24 -5.65 -11.45 -0.10
C HIS A 24 -6.24 -10.18 -0.74
N SER A 25 -5.81 -9.01 -0.27
CA SER A 25 -6.25 -7.72 -0.82
C SER A 25 -5.88 -7.55 -2.30
N LEU A 26 -4.67 -7.94 -2.71
CA LEU A 26 -4.28 -7.95 -4.12
C LEU A 26 -5.15 -8.90 -4.97
N SER A 27 -5.46 -10.08 -4.45
CA SER A 27 -6.40 -11.01 -5.11
C SER A 27 -7.79 -10.38 -5.27
N GLY A 28 -8.24 -9.64 -4.26
CA GLY A 28 -9.48 -8.86 -4.29
C GLY A 28 -9.51 -7.86 -5.45
N VAL A 29 -8.43 -7.09 -5.62
CA VAL A 29 -8.28 -6.13 -6.72
C VAL A 29 -8.45 -6.83 -8.07
N PHE A 30 -7.73 -7.92 -8.31
CA PHE A 30 -7.81 -8.65 -9.59
C PHE A 30 -9.21 -9.23 -9.85
N LYS A 31 -9.86 -9.79 -8.82
CA LYS A 31 -11.23 -10.31 -8.95
C LYS A 31 -12.25 -9.21 -9.23
N ALA A 32 -12.08 -8.04 -8.61
CA ALA A 32 -12.97 -6.90 -8.81
C ALA A 32 -12.82 -6.32 -10.23
N ILE A 33 -11.58 -6.17 -10.71
CA ILE A 33 -11.27 -5.77 -12.09
C ILE A 33 -11.88 -6.75 -13.10
N LEU A 34 -11.70 -8.07 -12.89
CA LEU A 34 -12.27 -9.09 -13.77
C LEU A 34 -13.80 -9.00 -13.88
N LYS A 35 -14.47 -8.55 -12.81
CA LYS A 35 -15.92 -8.40 -12.75
C LYS A 35 -16.41 -7.02 -13.22
N GLY A 36 -15.51 -6.08 -13.48
CA GLY A 36 -15.87 -4.70 -13.83
C GLY A 36 -16.59 -3.94 -12.72
N ASP A 37 -16.38 -4.33 -11.46
CA ASP A 37 -17.11 -3.78 -10.30
C ASP A 37 -16.29 -2.65 -9.65
N SER A 38 -16.57 -1.40 -10.02
CA SER A 38 -15.80 -0.24 -9.60
C SER A 38 -15.78 -0.02 -8.09
N GLU A 39 -16.89 -0.29 -7.40
CA GLU A 39 -16.95 -0.17 -5.93
C GLU A 39 -16.03 -1.19 -5.29
N LYS A 40 -16.10 -2.45 -5.72
CA LYS A 40 -15.20 -3.50 -5.21
C LYS A 40 -13.73 -3.26 -5.57
N ILE A 41 -13.45 -2.60 -6.70
CA ILE A 41 -12.08 -2.21 -7.06
C ILE A 41 -11.56 -1.20 -6.03
N ILE A 42 -12.33 -0.15 -5.74
CA ILE A 42 -11.94 0.89 -4.76
C ILE A 42 -11.77 0.27 -3.38
N ASP A 43 -12.71 -0.57 -2.93
CA ASP A 43 -12.64 -1.23 -1.62
C ASP A 43 -11.40 -2.13 -1.49
N SER A 44 -11.09 -2.91 -2.54
CA SER A 44 -9.93 -3.81 -2.53
C SER A 44 -8.61 -3.05 -2.56
N LEU A 45 -8.54 -1.94 -3.31
CA LEU A 45 -7.38 -1.04 -3.33
C LEU A 45 -7.19 -0.37 -1.95
N ALA A 46 -8.27 0.09 -1.33
CA ALA A 46 -8.23 0.66 0.02
C ALA A 46 -7.70 -0.36 1.03
N LEU A 47 -8.18 -1.61 0.97
CA LEU A 47 -7.71 -2.69 1.84
C LEU A 47 -6.22 -2.99 1.63
N LEU A 48 -5.74 -2.98 0.38
CA LEU A 48 -4.32 -3.17 0.07
C LEU A 48 -3.44 -2.07 0.68
N VAL A 49 -3.90 -0.80 0.61
CA VAL A 49 -3.21 0.34 1.24
C VAL A 49 -3.19 0.18 2.76
N ILE A 50 -4.33 -0.14 3.38
CA ILE A 50 -4.43 -0.37 4.84
C ILE A 50 -3.47 -1.48 5.28
N ASN A 51 -3.47 -2.62 4.58
CA ASN A 51 -2.59 -3.74 4.91
C ASN A 51 -1.10 -3.39 4.76
N SER A 52 -0.75 -2.49 3.84
CA SER A 52 0.61 -1.97 3.69
C SER A 52 1.04 -1.15 4.92
N PHE A 53 0.17 -0.28 5.43
CA PHE A 53 0.42 0.45 6.68
C PHE A 53 0.51 -0.48 7.89
N LEU A 54 -0.38 -1.46 8.01
CA LEU A 54 -0.37 -2.41 9.11
C LEU A 54 0.91 -3.26 9.13
N LEU A 55 1.37 -3.75 7.97
CA LEU A 55 2.66 -4.44 7.87
C LEU A 55 3.80 -3.52 8.32
N LEU A 56 3.80 -2.29 7.83
CA LEU A 56 4.83 -1.30 8.17
C LEU A 56 4.93 -1.07 9.69
N LYS A 57 3.79 -0.95 10.38
CA LYS A 57 3.75 -0.85 11.84
C LYS A 57 4.33 -2.09 12.53
N ARG A 58 4.03 -3.28 12.01
CA ARG A 58 4.57 -4.55 12.55
C ARG A 58 6.08 -4.68 12.38
N LEU A 59 6.64 -4.00 11.39
CA LEU A 59 8.09 -3.87 11.18
C LEU A 59 8.73 -2.77 12.05
N GLY A 60 7.97 -2.11 12.92
CA GLY A 60 8.48 -1.07 13.82
C GLY A 60 8.66 0.32 13.17
N LEU A 61 8.16 0.51 11.96
CA LEU A 61 8.23 1.77 11.23
C LEU A 61 6.98 2.62 11.47
N ASN A 62 7.07 3.92 11.19
CA ASN A 62 5.94 4.85 11.38
C ASN A 62 5.19 5.17 10.08
N TYR A 63 3.89 5.44 10.19
CA TYR A 63 3.02 5.67 9.02
C TYR A 63 3.45 6.88 8.17
N GLY A 64 3.87 7.97 8.81
CA GLY A 64 4.29 9.18 8.10
C GLY A 64 5.49 8.96 7.17
N GLN A 65 6.42 8.06 7.53
CA GLN A 65 7.53 7.68 6.64
C GLN A 65 7.03 7.07 5.33
N LEU A 66 5.96 6.28 5.36
CA LEU A 66 5.39 5.70 4.14
C LEU A 66 4.75 6.80 3.29
N GLU A 67 3.98 7.69 3.89
CA GLU A 67 3.30 8.78 3.18
C GLU A 67 4.30 9.73 2.51
N ILE A 68 5.36 10.12 3.24
CA ILE A 68 6.45 10.94 2.69
C ILE A 68 7.10 10.21 1.51
N ARG A 69 7.40 8.93 1.66
CA ARG A 69 8.05 8.15 0.60
C ARG A 69 7.14 7.94 -0.61
N MET A 70 5.83 7.79 -0.42
CA MET A 70 4.85 7.72 -1.51
C MET A 70 4.83 9.02 -2.31
N TYR A 71 4.84 10.17 -1.63
CA TYR A 71 4.92 11.47 -2.26
C TYR A 71 6.21 11.63 -3.07
N GLU A 72 7.37 11.38 -2.45
CA GLU A 72 8.69 11.46 -3.11
C GLU A 72 8.77 10.59 -4.36
N LYS A 73 8.27 9.35 -4.28
CA LYS A 73 8.21 8.43 -5.42
C LYS A 73 7.30 8.93 -6.53
N THR A 74 6.13 9.47 -6.18
CA THR A 74 5.20 10.04 -7.17
C THR A 74 5.84 11.24 -7.88
N ALA A 75 6.48 12.14 -7.13
CA ALA A 75 7.18 13.28 -7.71
C ALA A 75 8.36 12.84 -8.61
N ALA A 76 9.10 11.81 -8.23
CA ALA A 76 10.17 11.26 -9.06
C ALA A 76 9.61 10.62 -10.35
N MET A 77 8.51 9.87 -10.24
CA MET A 77 7.87 9.22 -11.38
C MET A 77 7.32 10.23 -12.40
N ALA A 78 6.75 11.35 -11.94
CA ALA A 78 6.23 12.42 -12.80
C ALA A 78 7.34 13.13 -13.60
N ASN A 79 8.56 13.14 -13.06
CA ASN A 79 9.74 13.70 -13.75
C ASN A 79 10.54 12.64 -14.51
N SER A 80 10.05 11.40 -14.57
CA SER A 80 10.70 10.28 -15.26
C SER A 80 9.88 9.89 -16.48
N GLY A 81 10.51 9.28 -17.49
CA GLY A 81 9.84 8.69 -18.67
C GLY A 81 9.03 7.43 -18.33
N HIS A 82 8.22 7.50 -17.28
CA HIS A 82 7.38 6.40 -16.83
C HIS A 82 6.22 6.22 -17.81
N PRO A 83 5.86 5.00 -18.27
CA PRO A 83 4.81 4.81 -19.28
C PRO A 83 3.45 5.40 -18.89
N LEU A 84 3.08 5.35 -17.61
CA LEU A 84 1.85 5.98 -17.10
C LEU A 84 1.88 7.51 -17.11
N GLU A 85 3.07 8.11 -17.15
CA GLU A 85 3.20 9.55 -17.34
C GLU A 85 3.23 9.90 -18.83
N GLU A 86 4.16 9.31 -19.59
CA GLU A 86 4.36 9.63 -21.02
C GLU A 86 3.11 9.40 -21.87
N GLY A 87 2.32 8.37 -21.56
CA GLY A 87 1.12 8.02 -22.33
C GLY A 87 -0.19 8.59 -21.78
N TYR A 88 -0.28 8.84 -20.48
CA TYR A 88 -1.57 9.06 -19.81
C TYR A 88 -1.60 10.27 -18.86
N GLY A 89 -0.43 10.75 -18.40
CA GLY A 89 -0.35 11.83 -17.41
C GLY A 89 -0.89 11.44 -16.01
N ASP A 90 -1.06 10.15 -15.73
CA ASP A 90 -1.67 9.66 -14.49
C ASP A 90 -0.83 10.04 -13.27
N VAL A 91 0.50 10.07 -13.42
CA VAL A 91 1.42 10.34 -12.32
C VAL A 91 1.40 11.82 -11.95
N SER A 92 1.42 12.71 -12.95
CA SER A 92 1.24 14.15 -12.76
C SER A 92 -0.12 14.47 -12.12
N SER A 93 -1.18 13.79 -12.55
CA SER A 93 -2.51 13.90 -11.93
C SER A 93 -2.50 13.48 -10.46
N LEU A 94 -1.93 12.32 -10.15
CA LEU A 94 -1.78 11.83 -8.77
C LEU A 94 -0.93 12.80 -7.93
N LYS A 95 0.18 13.31 -8.48
CA LYS A 95 1.03 14.28 -7.79
C LYS A 95 0.23 15.55 -7.41
N GLY A 96 -0.53 16.10 -8.36
CA GLY A 96 -1.38 17.27 -8.11
C GLY A 96 -2.40 17.02 -7.00
N TYR A 97 -3.03 15.84 -6.99
CA TYR A 97 -3.94 15.45 -5.90
C TYR A 97 -3.22 15.38 -4.53
N LEU A 98 -2.01 14.83 -4.48
CA LEU A 98 -1.24 14.73 -3.24
C LEU A 98 -0.73 16.10 -2.75
N ASP A 99 -0.37 17.01 -3.67
CA ASP A 99 0.04 18.37 -3.33
C ASP A 99 -1.08 19.14 -2.61
N LEU A 100 -2.36 18.90 -2.97
CA LEU A 100 -3.51 19.52 -2.30
C LEU A 100 -3.79 18.98 -0.88
N LYS A 101 -3.24 17.81 -0.53
CA LYS A 101 -3.40 17.19 0.79
C LYS A 101 -2.35 17.61 1.80
N ARG A 102 -1.31 18.34 1.37
CA ARG A 102 -0.25 18.88 2.22
C ARG A 102 -0.60 20.26 2.73
#